data_AF-A0A538IHD0-F1
#
_entry.id   AF-A0A538IHD0-F1
#
_cell.length_a   1.000
_cell.length_b   1.000
_cell.length_c   1.000
_cell.angle_alpha   90.00
_cell.angle_beta   90.00
_cell.angle_gamma   90.00
#
_symmetry.space_group_name_H-M   'P 1'
#
loop_
_entity.id
_entity.type
_entity.pdbx_description
1 polymer ?
#
loop_
_entity_poly.entity_id
_entity_poly.type
_entity_poly.pdbx_seq_one_letter_code
_entity_poly.pdbx_strand_id
1 'polypeptide(L)' 'MEETLSYALNAGHREIHLPADRVEAAFVLGAHEAGLGALAYTVNDPARARELEAMGVDGIFSDDPAGVR' A
#
# COMPACT_ATOMS: atom_id res chain seq x y z
N MET A 1 6.73 -6.54 10.07
CA MET A 1 6.77 -5.72 8.85
C MET A 1 8.08 -5.87 8.10
N GLU A 2 9.24 -5.73 8.75
CA GLU A 2 10.56 -6.00 8.13
C GLU A 2 10.69 -7.44 7.58
N GLU A 3 10.16 -8.43 8.31
CA GLU A 3 10.04 -9.82 7.84
C GLU A 3 9.19 -9.95 6.56
N THR A 4 8.14 -9.13 6.42
CA THR A 4 7.26 -9.12 5.24
C THR A 4 8.00 -8.62 4.01
N LEU A 5 8.78 -7.54 4.13
CA LEU A 5 9.62 -7.03 3.04
C LEU A 5 10.66 -8.08 2.62
N SER A 6 11.34 -8.67 3.60
CA SER A 6 12.35 -9.70 3.36
C SER A 6 11.77 -10.94 2.67
N TYR A 7 10.59 -11.40 3.11
CA TYR A 7 9.89 -12.50 2.47
C TYR A 7 9.52 -12.17 1.01
N ALA A 8 8.95 -10.98 0.77
CA ALA A 8 8.54 -10.56 -0.57
C ALA A 8 9.72 -10.51 -1.55
N LEU A 9 10.84 -9.94 -1.13
CA LEU A 9 12.06 -9.89 -1.94
C LEU A 9 12.60 -11.29 -2.24
N ASN A 10 12.71 -12.15 -1.22
CA ASN A 10 13.25 -13.50 -1.37
C ASN A 10 12.35 -14.39 -2.26
N ALA A 11 11.05 -14.13 -2.26
CA ALA A 11 10.08 -14.79 -3.13
C ALA A 11 10.03 -14.21 -4.56
N GLY A 12 10.78 -13.13 -4.84
CA GLY A 12 10.79 -12.46 -6.15
C GLY A 12 9.52 -11.66 -6.46
N HIS A 13 8.77 -11.26 -5.43
CA HIS A 13 7.61 -10.38 -5.59
C HIS A 13 8.07 -8.95 -5.92
N ARG A 14 7.16 -8.18 -6.54
CA ARG A 14 7.39 -6.77 -6.86
C ARG A 14 6.51 -5.81 -6.07
N GLU A 15 5.47 -6.31 -5.45
CA GLU A 15 4.46 -5.51 -4.77
C GLU A 15 3.97 -6.21 -3.52
N ILE A 16 3.55 -5.43 -2.53
CA ILE A 16 2.87 -5.88 -1.32
C ILE A 16 1.53 -5.18 -1.25
N HIS A 17 0.47 -5.96 -1.04
CA HIS A 17 -0.89 -5.44 -0.94
C HIS A 17 -1.36 -5.58 0.51
N LEU A 18 -1.84 -4.48 1.10
CA LEU A 18 -2.20 -4.41 2.51
C LEU A 18 -3.66 -4.00 2.71
N PRO A 19 -4.29 -4.46 3.80
CA PRO A 19 -5.52 -3.83 4.30
C PRO A 19 -5.32 -2.32 4.53
N ALA A 20 -6.27 -1.50 4.08
CA ALA A 20 -6.19 -0.04 4.12
C ALA A 20 -5.99 0.51 5.55
N ASP A 21 -6.49 -0.19 6.56
CA ASP A 21 -6.38 0.14 7.98
C ASP A 21 -5.04 -0.28 8.60
N ARG A 22 -4.20 -1.01 7.87
CA ARG A 22 -2.86 -1.48 8.30
C ARG A 22 -1.70 -0.82 7.59
N VAL A 23 -1.98 0.15 6.72
CA VAL A 23 -0.93 0.91 6.03
C VAL A 23 -0.32 1.91 6.99
N GLU A 24 1.00 1.83 7.14
CA GLU A 24 1.83 2.78 7.86
C GLU A 24 2.82 3.44 6.89
N ALA A 25 3.01 4.75 6.98
CA ALA A 25 3.91 5.49 6.08
C ALA A 25 5.35 4.97 6.10
N ALA A 26 5.85 4.56 7.27
CA ALA A 26 7.19 3.98 7.41
C ALA A 26 7.32 2.64 6.67
N PHE A 27 6.24 1.85 6.59
CA PHE A 27 6.24 0.61 5.82
C PHE A 27 6.29 0.86 4.32
N VAL A 28 5.50 1.83 3.85
CA VAL A 28 5.51 2.24 2.43
C VAL A 28 6.90 2.71 2.02
N LEU A 29 7.52 3.57 2.83
CA LEU A 29 8.90 4.00 2.61
C LEU A 29 9.88 2.82 2.55
N GLY A 30 9.81 1.89 3.52
CA GLY A 30 10.68 0.72 3.54
C GLY A 30 10.46 -0.22 2.34
N ALA A 31 9.22 -0.35 1.84
CA ALA A 31 8.93 -1.09 0.62
C ALA A 31 9.60 -0.43 -0.59
N HIS A 32 9.47 0.89 -0.72
CA HIS A 32 10.10 1.65 -1.81
C HIS A 32 11.64 1.57 -1.77
N GLU A 33 12.25 1.69 -0.59
CA GLU A 33 13.69 1.54 -0.40
C GLU A 33 14.19 0.14 -0.80
N ALA A 34 13.34 -0.88 -0.63
CA ALA A 34 13.60 -2.24 -1.08
C ALA A 34 13.31 -2.48 -2.57
N GLY A 35 12.78 -1.50 -3.30
CA GLY A 35 12.38 -1.64 -4.71
C GLY A 35 11.04 -2.36 -4.92
N LEU A 36 10.20 -2.44 -3.88
CA LEU A 36 8.85 -2.99 -3.93
C LEU A 36 7.80 -1.88 -4.00
N GLY A 37 6.69 -2.13 -4.70
CA GLY A 37 5.49 -1.30 -4.61
C GLY A 37 4.61 -1.66 -3.40
N ALA A 38 3.83 -0.72 -2.91
CA ALA A 38 2.87 -0.89 -1.83
C ALA A 38 1.48 -0.43 -2.28
N LEU A 39 0.51 -1.36 -2.28
CA LEU A 39 -0.89 -1.09 -2.63
C LEU A 39 -1.82 -1.37 -1.45
N ALA A 40 -2.99 -0.72 -1.43
CA ALA A 40 -3.96 -0.87 -0.34
C ALA A 40 -5.33 -1.35 -0.81
N TYR A 41 -5.99 -2.22 -0.02
CA TYR A 41 -7.35 -2.69 -0.25
C TYR A 41 -8.15 -2.76 1.07
N THR A 42 -9.47 -2.68 1.12
CA THR A 42 -10.35 -2.03 0.16
C THR A 42 -10.59 -0.61 0.63
N VAL A 43 -10.40 0.38 -0.25
CA VAL A 43 -10.48 1.81 0.07
C VAL A 43 -11.74 2.38 -0.56
N ASN A 44 -12.77 2.60 0.24
CA ASN A 44 -14.04 3.18 -0.21
C ASN A 44 -14.27 4.60 0.36
N ASP A 45 -13.43 5.04 1.30
CA ASP A 45 -13.49 6.39 1.88
C ASP A 45 -12.53 7.34 1.14
N PRO A 46 -13.03 8.44 0.54
CA PRO A 46 -12.18 9.43 -0.14
C PRO A 46 -11.18 10.13 0.79
N ALA A 47 -11.50 10.28 2.08
CA ALA A 47 -10.55 10.83 3.05
C ALA A 47 -9.37 9.86 3.23
N ARG A 48 -9.68 8.57 3.41
CA ARG A 48 -8.65 7.54 3.54
C ARG A 48 -7.83 7.38 2.26
N ALA A 49 -8.43 7.50 1.07
CA ALA A 49 -7.69 7.50 -0.19
C ALA A 49 -6.62 8.60 -0.24
N ARG A 50 -6.97 9.83 0.16
CA ARG A 50 -6.02 10.96 0.21
C ARG A 50 -4.94 10.77 1.26
N GLU A 51 -5.28 10.19 2.41
CA GLU A 51 -4.27 9.85 3.43
C GLU A 51 -3.26 8.82 2.90
N LEU A 52 -3.74 7.76 2.25
CA LEU A 52 -2.88 6.71 1.68
C LEU A 52 -2.00 7.25 0.55
N GLU A 53 -2.55 8.11 -0.31
CA GLU A 53 -1.78 8.83 -1.33
C GLU A 53 -0.67 9.68 -0.68
N ALA A 54 -0.98 10.42 0.38
CA ALA A 54 0.01 11.21 1.12
C ALA A 54 1.07 10.35 1.82
N MET A 55 0.75 9.10 2.17
CA MET A 55 1.71 8.12 2.70
C MET A 55 2.60 7.50 1.61
N GLY A 56 2.31 7.75 0.33
CA GLY A 56 3.06 7.22 -0.81
C GLY A 56 2.58 5.88 -1.35
N VAL A 57 1.36 5.45 -1.02
CA VAL A 57 0.79 4.21 -1.58
C VAL A 57 0.68 4.33 -3.11
N ASP A 58 1.14 3.29 -3.82
CA ASP A 58 1.24 3.29 -5.29
C ASP A 58 -0.11 3.07 -5.99
N GLY A 59 -1.09 2.51 -5.27
CA GLY A 59 -2.43 2.26 -5.79
C GLY A 59 -3.39 1.76 -4.73
N ILE A 60 -4.68 1.98 -4.97
CA ILE A 60 -5.77 1.51 -4.11
C ILE A 60 -6.73 0.63 -4.90
N PHE A 61 -7.29 -0.38 -4.23
CA PHE A 61 -8.42 -1.16 -4.71
C PHE A 61 -9.68 -0.65 -4.02
N SER A 62 -10.73 -0.37 -4.80
CA SER A 62 -11.99 0.21 -4.31
C SER A 62 -13.19 -0.51 -4.92
N ASP A 63 -14.24 -0.68 -4.11
CA ASP A 63 -15.55 -1.13 -4.60
C ASP A 63 -16.33 0.03 -5.23
N ASP A 64 -15.94 1.28 -4.97
CA ASP A 64 -16.48 2.50 -5.58
C ASP A 64 -15.38 3.39 -6.17
N PRO A 65 -14.79 3.02 -7.32
CA PRO A 65 -13.74 3.81 -7.97
C PRO A 65 -14.16 5.21 -8.39
N ALA A 66 -15.46 5.49 -8.51
CA ALA A 66 -15.95 6.82 -8.86
C ALA A 66 -16.02 7.73 -7.62
N GLY A 67 -16.42 7.18 -6.47
CA GLY A 67 -16.52 7.91 -5.21
C GLY A 67 -15.16 8.34 -4.64
N VAL A 68 -14.08 7.58 -4.88
CA VAL A 68 -12.75 7.82 -4.28
C VAL A 68 -11.77 8.63 -5.15
N ARG A 69 -12.19 9.12 -6.31
CA ARG A 69 -11.37 9.95 -7.21
C ARG A 69 -11.36 11.43 -6.84
#